data_AF-A0A929G5C5-F1
#
_entry.id   AF-A0A929G5C5-F1
#
_cell.length_a   1.000
_cell.length_b   1.000
_cell.length_c   1.000
_cell.angle_alpha   90.00
_cell.angle_beta   90.00
_cell.angle_gamma   90.00
#
_symmetry.space_group_name_H-M   'P 1'
#
loop_
_entity.id
_entity.type
_entity.pdbx_description
1 polymer ?
#
loop_
_entity_poly.entity_id
_entity_poly.type
_entity_poly.pdbx_seq_one_letter_code
_entity_poly.pdbx_strand_id
1 'polypeptide(L)'
;MSKILRVNMTDRTATYEDVPEKYKFLAGRGLTSTLIYDEVDPTCHPLGPNNKLVFAPGIVTGTNAPSSGRISVGGKSPLTGGIKESNSGSVWPQLVAR
;
A
#
# COMPACT_ATOMS: atom_id res chain seq x y z
N MET A 1 -1.51 12.62 3.50
CA MET A 1 -0.28 11.84 3.30
C MET A 1 0.71 12.70 2.54
N SER A 2 1.87 13.00 3.12
CA SER A 2 2.94 13.76 2.46
C SER A 2 4.08 12.87 1.98
N LYS A 3 4.30 11.72 2.64
CA LYS A 3 5.42 10.81 2.37
C LYS A 3 4.97 9.36 2.15
N ILE A 4 5.75 8.61 1.40
CA ILE A 4 5.69 7.14 1.25
C ILE A 4 7.01 6.57 1.76
N LEU A 5 6.95 5.57 2.65
CA LEU A 5 8.13 4.79 3.03
C LEU A 5 8.31 3.66 2.01
N ARG A 6 9.45 3.66 1.31
CA ARG A 6 9.87 2.58 0.42
C ARG A 6 10.87 1.69 1.16
N VAL A 7 10.61 0.39 1.18
CA VAL A 7 11.50 -0.60 1.76
C VAL A 7 11.91 -1.58 0.68
N ASN A 8 13.20 -1.67 0.41
CA ASN A 8 13.77 -2.66 -0.50
C ASN A 8 14.38 -3.79 0.33
N MET A 9 13.79 -4.99 0.23
CA MET A 9 14.21 -6.15 1.02
C MET A 9 15.47 -6.84 0.47
N THR A 10 15.80 -6.63 -0.81
CA THR A 10 17.04 -7.14 -1.42
C THR A 10 18.23 -6.36 -0.89
N ASP A 11 18.15 -5.04 -0.95
CA ASP A 11 19.25 -4.15 -0.55
C ASP A 11 19.22 -3.80 0.95
N ARG A 12 18.11 -4.13 1.64
CA ARG A 12 17.83 -3.82 3.04
C ARG A 12 17.89 -2.31 3.33
N THR A 13 17.34 -1.52 2.42
CA THR A 13 17.28 -0.06 2.52
C THR A 13 15.85 0.42 2.77
N ALA A 14 15.73 1.56 3.44
CA ALA A 14 14.45 2.21 3.71
C ALA A 14 14.57 3.72 3.49
N THR A 15 13.72 4.28 2.63
CA THR A 15 13.75 5.71 2.27
C THR A 15 12.35 6.30 2.27
N TYR A 16 12.25 7.56 2.68
CA TYR A 16 11.01 8.32 2.53
C TYR A 16 11.05 9.12 1.22
N GLU A 17 9.98 9.03 0.46
CA GLU A 17 9.75 9.78 -0.78
C GLU A 17 8.53 10.68 -0.61
N ASP A 18 8.51 11.83 -1.28
CA ASP A 18 7.26 12.60 -1.39
C ASP A 18 6.22 11.84 -2.19
N VAL A 19 4.97 11.90 -1.75
CA VAL A 19 3.85 11.29 -2.48
C VAL A 19 3.69 12.02 -3.83
N PRO A 20 3.84 11.32 -4.98
CA PRO A 20 3.60 11.92 -6.29
C PRO A 20 2.18 12.50 -6.39
N GLU A 21 2.02 13.60 -7.13
CA GLU A 21 0.72 14.31 -7.23
C GLU A 21 -0.43 13.40 -7.67
N LYS A 22 -0.16 12.44 -8.57
CA LYS A 22 -1.16 11.44 -9.02
C LYS A 22 -1.73 10.55 -7.91
N TYR A 23 -1.03 10.42 -6.78
CA TYR A 23 -1.45 9.60 -5.64
C TYR A 23 -1.99 10.41 -4.47
N LYS A 24 -1.93 11.74 -4.54
CA LYS A 24 -2.22 12.66 -3.42
C LYS A 24 -3.62 12.50 -2.82
N PHE A 25 -4.60 12.16 -3.65
CA PHE A 25 -5.99 11.96 -3.25
C PHE A 25 -6.38 10.48 -3.11
N LEU A 26 -5.41 9.57 -3.21
CA LEU A 26 -5.62 8.14 -3.06
C LEU A 26 -5.23 7.68 -1.65
N ALA A 27 -5.97 6.69 -1.16
CA ALA A 27 -5.68 6.00 0.09
C ALA A 27 -6.22 4.56 0.01
N GLY A 28 -5.90 3.73 1.01
CA GLY A 28 -6.41 2.37 1.13
C GLY A 28 -6.32 1.55 -0.17
N ARG A 29 -7.44 0.96 -0.57
CA ARG A 29 -7.55 0.15 -1.80
C ARG A 29 -7.22 0.93 -3.08
N GLY A 30 -7.60 2.20 -3.16
CA GLY A 30 -7.33 3.04 -4.32
C GLY A 30 -5.82 3.24 -4.52
N LEU A 31 -5.11 3.55 -3.44
CA LEU A 31 -3.65 3.75 -3.48
C LEU A 31 -2.91 2.44 -3.76
N THR A 32 -3.24 1.36 -3.05
CA THR A 32 -2.62 0.04 -3.27
C THR A 32 -2.79 -0.42 -4.72
N SER A 33 -4.00 -0.41 -5.25
CA SER A 33 -4.27 -0.90 -6.62
C SER A 33 -3.56 -0.07 -7.68
N THR A 34 -3.51 1.25 -7.49
CA THR A 34 -2.84 2.16 -8.44
C THR A 34 -1.32 1.96 -8.40
N LEU A 35 -0.72 1.81 -7.21
CA LEU A 35 0.71 1.51 -7.08
C LEU A 35 1.10 0.18 -7.73
N ILE A 36 0.29 -0.87 -7.55
CA ILE A 36 0.56 -2.15 -8.21
C ILE A 36 0.42 -2.04 -9.72
N TYR A 37 -0.62 -1.35 -10.21
CA TYR A 37 -0.81 -1.13 -11.65
C TYR A 37 0.37 -0.36 -12.28
N ASP A 38 0.85 0.69 -11.61
CA ASP A 38 1.90 1.56 -12.13
C ASP A 38 3.30 0.96 -12.02
N GLU A 39 3.55 0.12 -11.00
CA GLU A 39 4.93 -0.23 -10.61
C GLU A 39 5.25 -1.73 -10.63
N VAL A 40 4.28 -2.61 -10.86
CA VAL A 40 4.49 -4.06 -10.90
C VAL A 40 4.26 -4.58 -12.31
N ASP A 41 5.26 -5.27 -12.86
CA ASP A 41 5.15 -5.94 -14.16
C ASP A 41 4.01 -7.00 -14.12
N PRO A 42 2.97 -6.88 -14.97
CA PRO A 42 1.84 -7.80 -15.00
C PRO A 42 2.22 -9.22 -15.39
N THR A 43 3.43 -9.45 -15.92
CA THR A 43 3.95 -10.77 -16.29
C THR A 43 4.87 -11.39 -15.23
N CYS A 44 5.27 -10.65 -14.20
CA CYS A 44 6.20 -11.15 -13.18
C CYS A 44 5.61 -12.28 -12.32
N HIS A 45 6.47 -13.13 -11.75
CA HIS A 45 6.00 -14.14 -10.81
C HIS A 45 5.45 -13.47 -9.54
N PRO A 46 4.23 -13.81 -9.06
CA PRO A 46 3.59 -13.13 -7.93
C PRO A 46 4.30 -13.34 -6.59
N LEU A 47 5.07 -14.42 -6.44
CA LEU A 47 5.94 -14.65 -5.27
C LEU A 47 7.41 -14.26 -5.53
N GLY A 48 7.68 -13.63 -6.67
CA GLY A 48 9.02 -13.20 -7.05
C GLY A 48 9.37 -11.79 -6.52
N PRO A 49 10.64 -11.39 -6.65
CA PRO A 49 11.14 -10.11 -6.13
C PRO A 49 10.58 -8.87 -6.85
N ASN A 50 9.96 -9.06 -8.02
CA ASN A 50 9.39 -7.98 -8.82
C ASN A 50 7.93 -7.65 -8.45
N ASN A 51 7.33 -8.40 -7.51
CA ASN A 51 6.05 -8.02 -6.92
C ASN A 51 6.27 -7.01 -5.80
N LYS A 52 5.25 -6.20 -5.50
CA LYS A 52 5.25 -5.25 -4.39
C LYS A 52 4.14 -5.59 -3.41
N LEU A 53 4.44 -5.43 -2.13
CA LEU A 53 3.46 -5.49 -1.05
C LEU A 53 3.27 -4.09 -0.50
N VAL A 54 2.06 -3.55 -0.63
CA VAL A 54 1.74 -2.17 -0.28
C VAL A 54 0.81 -2.16 0.93
N PHE A 55 1.17 -1.40 1.96
CA PHE A 55 0.34 -1.11 3.12
C PHE A 55 -0.16 0.33 3.02
N ALA A 56 -1.47 0.52 2.90
CA ALA A 56 -2.07 1.83 2.78
C ALA A 56 -3.19 2.01 3.81
N PRO A 57 -3.04 2.95 4.76
CA PRO A 57 -4.14 3.40 5.60
C PRO A 57 -5.28 4.01 4.77
N GLY A 58 -6.49 4.00 5.31
CA GLY A 58 -7.64 4.66 4.69
C GLY A 58 -7.55 6.19 4.76
N ILE A 59 -8.34 6.88 3.94
CA ILE A 59 -8.30 8.36 3.85
C ILE A 59 -8.71 9.06 5.15
N VAL A 60 -9.57 8.42 5.94
CA VAL A 60 -10.00 8.89 7.27
C VAL A 60 -9.27 8.21 8.43
N THR A 61 -8.34 7.29 8.13
CA THR A 61 -7.51 6.66 9.16
C THR A 61 -6.57 7.70 9.76
N GLY A 62 -6.36 7.64 11.07
CA GLY A 62 -5.63 8.63 11.87
C GLY A 62 -6.52 9.65 12.58
N THR A 63 -7.82 9.67 12.25
CA THR A 63 -8.82 10.60 12.82
C THR A 63 -9.71 9.95 13.89
N ASN A 64 -10.52 10.76 14.58
CA ASN A 64 -11.52 10.30 15.54
C ASN A 64 -12.79 9.71 14.88
N ALA A 65 -12.81 9.54 13.56
CA ALA A 65 -13.95 8.93 12.89
C ALA A 65 -14.18 7.49 13.42
N PRO A 66 -15.44 7.09 13.72
CA PRO A 66 -15.74 5.75 14.18
C PRO A 66 -15.24 4.68 13.21
N SER A 67 -14.65 3.61 13.74
CA SER A 67 -14.14 2.47 12.96
C SER A 67 -13.12 2.81 11.86
N SER A 68 -12.40 3.93 11.98
CA SER A 68 -11.43 4.41 10.98
C SER A 68 -10.08 3.66 10.96
N GLY A 69 -9.84 2.77 11.94
CA GLY A 69 -8.57 2.04 12.12
C GLY A 69 -8.38 0.88 11.15
N ARG A 70 -8.49 1.15 9.84
CA ARG A 70 -8.42 0.16 8.77
C ARG A 70 -7.16 0.33 7.93
N ILE A 71 -6.65 -0.79 7.43
CA ILE A 71 -5.53 -0.84 6.48
C ILE A 71 -5.90 -1.73 5.31
N SER A 72 -5.53 -1.25 4.12
CA SER A 72 -5.50 -2.03 2.91
C SER A 72 -4.10 -2.55 2.66
N VAL A 73 -4.00 -3.86 2.42
CA VAL A 73 -2.75 -4.52 2.03
C VAL A 73 -2.92 -5.10 0.65
N GLY A 74 -2.12 -4.66 -0.32
CA GLY A 74 -2.28 -5.03 -1.73
C GLY A 74 -1.00 -5.47 -2.42
N GLY A 75 -1.16 -6.28 -3.46
CA GLY A 75 -0.08 -6.83 -4.27
C GLY A 75 -0.62 -7.64 -5.46
N LYS A 76 0.28 -8.18 -6.29
CA LYS A 76 -0.10 -9.22 -7.26
C LYS A 76 -0.40 -10.53 -6.53
N SER A 77 -1.58 -11.09 -6.77
CA SER A 77 -2.06 -12.29 -6.08
C SER A 77 -1.47 -13.57 -6.68
N PRO A 78 -0.90 -14.48 -5.87
CA PRO A 78 -0.48 -15.80 -6.34
C PRO A 78 -1.65 -16.72 -6.66
N LEU A 79 -2.83 -16.48 -6.07
CA LEU A 79 -4.02 -17.29 -6.29
C LEU A 79 -4.76 -16.90 -7.58
N THR A 80 -4.83 -15.60 -7.87
CA THR A 80 -5.69 -15.08 -8.96
C THR A 80 -4.91 -14.44 -10.11
N GLY A 81 -3.59 -14.26 -9.99
CA GLY A 81 -2.73 -13.68 -11.02
C GLY A 81 -2.86 -12.15 -11.21
N GLY A 82 -3.98 -11.56 -10.81
CA GLY A 82 -4.24 -10.12 -10.91
C GLY A 82 -3.93 -9.32 -9.64
N ILE A 83 -4.29 -8.03 -9.67
CA ILE A 83 -4.22 -7.13 -8.52
C ILE A 83 -5.23 -7.58 -7.46
N LYS A 84 -4.78 -7.71 -6.21
CA LYS A 84 -5.64 -8.01 -5.08
C LYS A 84 -5.30 -7.12 -3.89
N GLU A 85 -6.33 -6.77 -3.13
CA GLU A 85 -6.23 -6.12 -1.83
C GLU A 85 -6.98 -6.96 -0.79
N SER A 86 -6.48 -6.88 0.45
CA SER A 86 -7.12 -7.39 1.66
C SER A 86 -7.19 -6.29 2.70
N ASN A 87 -8.33 -6.21 3.39
CA ASN A 87 -8.58 -5.19 4.38
C ASN A 87 -8.52 -5.78 5.80
N SER A 88 -7.90 -5.07 6.73
CA SER A 88 -7.85 -5.45 8.14
C SER A 88 -8.08 -4.25 9.06
N GLY A 89 -8.55 -4.52 10.27
CA GLY A 89 -8.69 -3.52 11.33
C GLY A 89 -7.72 -3.82 12.47
N SER A 90 -7.04 -2.80 12.97
CA SER A 90 -6.23 -2.87 14.19
C SER A 90 -5.87 -1.47 14.69
N VAL A 91 -5.06 -1.37 15.74
CA VAL A 91 -4.54 -0.09 16.24
C VAL A 91 -3.41 0.44 15.34
N TRP A 92 -2.63 -0.44 14.72
CA TRP A 92 -1.44 -0.08 13.93
C TRP A 92 -1.70 0.94 12.80
N PRO A 93 -2.78 0.84 11.99
CA PRO A 93 -3.08 1.79 10.92
C PRO A 93 -3.24 3.23 11.41
N GLN A 94 -3.75 3.41 12.64
CA GLN A 94 -3.88 4.73 13.26
C GLN A 94 -2.52 5.37 13.56
N LEU A 95 -1.50 4.56 13.84
CA LEU A 95 -0.15 5.00 14.17
C LEU A 95 0.65 5.39 12.92
N VAL A 96 0.40 4.72 11.79
CA VAL A 96 1.16 4.92 10.53
C VAL A 96 0.48 5.86 9.54
N ALA A 97 -0.77 6.26 9.79
CA ALA A 97 -1.49 7.23 8.93
C ALA A 97 -1.03 8.69 9.12
N ARG A 98 -0.18 8.96 10.11
CA ARG A 98 0.26 10.30 10.51
C ARG A 98 1.60 10.66 9.90
#